data_AF-A0A5M4BA66-F1
#
_entry.id   AF-A0A5M4BA66-F1
#
_cell.length_a   1.000
_cell.length_b   1.000
_cell.length_c   1.000
_cell.angle_alpha   90.00
_cell.angle_beta   90.00
_cell.angle_gamma   90.00
#
_symmetry.space_group_name_H-M   'P 1'
#
loop_
_entity.id
_entity.type
_entity.pdbx_description
1 polymer ?
#
loop_
_entity_poly.entity_id
_entity_poly.type
_entity_poly.pdbx_seq_one_letter_code
_entity_poly.pdbx_strand_id
1 'polypeptide(L)'
;MSNELEFILSDESVANSYGFHVLTEGINLQRFNSNPVMLNNHRNDTKDVLGSWKDLRKENGKLYAKPDFDTEDNEGKEVVRKVQRGKIKGASVGIIFKKEAMQLQNGKLVLTECELLEASIVAVPSNAHAITLYHAEGKPYTEAEIQALCLSVHQNSNLKFDNTMNKEILSLLKLADNANEDAVKEAIKDTIANLSAVTADRDQLKTEVTNLREAQTQRQTAEFSAELERAIKDGRIDADGAEPVKELQKANHAQAMKLLAGLKPHASVNDQINKGDSASELAKLSWDELDKQGKLAYLKANDFTLYAEKFKAKFGKEPNAN
;
A
#
# COMPACT_ATOMS: atom_id res chain seq x y z
N MET A 1 10.26 -73.51 5.16
CA MET A 1 10.30 -72.28 5.96
C MET A 1 9.06 -71.50 5.58
N SER A 2 8.06 -71.43 6.47
CA SER A 2 6.97 -70.46 6.29
C SER A 2 7.62 -69.08 6.36
N ASN A 3 7.63 -68.34 5.26
CA ASN A 3 7.92 -66.91 5.33
C ASN A 3 6.81 -66.31 6.21
N GLU A 4 7.15 -65.98 7.46
CA GLU A 4 6.24 -65.21 8.31
C GLU A 4 5.98 -63.87 7.62
N LEU A 5 4.70 -63.55 7.43
CA LEU A 5 4.29 -62.27 6.85
C LEU A 5 4.74 -61.16 7.80
N GLU A 6 5.49 -60.19 7.27
CA GLU A 6 5.92 -59.00 8.01
C GLU A 6 5.52 -57.76 7.21
N PHE A 7 5.02 -56.76 7.93
CA PHE A 7 4.62 -55.48 7.37
C PHE A 7 5.53 -54.38 7.86
N ILE A 8 5.83 -53.45 6.95
CA ILE A 8 6.36 -52.14 7.31
C ILE A 8 5.14 -51.26 7.60
N LEU A 9 4.98 -50.87 8.86
CA LEU A 9 3.92 -49.98 9.33
C LEU A 9 4.26 -48.50 9.10
N SER A 10 5.55 -48.15 9.19
CA SER A 10 6.06 -46.81 8.88
C SER A 10 7.50 -46.90 8.38
N ASP A 11 7.86 -46.06 7.41
CA ASP A 11 9.22 -45.89 6.88
C ASP A 11 9.56 -44.41 6.88
N GLU A 12 10.53 -44.01 7.71
CA GLU A 12 10.93 -42.60 7.87
C GLU A 12 11.68 -42.06 6.64
N SER A 13 12.21 -42.93 5.78
CA SER A 13 12.98 -42.52 4.60
C SER A 13 12.12 -41.94 3.48
N VAL A 14 10.80 -42.19 3.52
CA VAL A 14 9.83 -41.79 2.49
C VAL A 14 8.80 -40.83 3.08
N ALA A 15 8.51 -39.74 2.37
CA ALA A 15 7.45 -38.83 2.75
C ALA A 15 6.09 -39.50 2.53
N ASN A 16 5.16 -39.32 3.46
CA ASN A 16 3.78 -39.74 3.26
C ASN A 16 3.06 -38.85 2.23
N SER A 17 1.84 -39.24 1.82
CA SER A 17 1.05 -38.54 0.80
C SER A 17 0.60 -37.15 1.24
N TYR A 18 0.80 -36.82 2.51
CA TYR A 18 0.60 -35.47 3.03
C TYR A 18 1.86 -34.60 3.00
N GLY A 19 2.98 -35.15 2.52
CA GLY A 19 4.21 -34.40 2.27
C GLY A 19 5.17 -34.30 3.46
N PHE A 20 5.06 -35.19 4.46
CA PHE A 20 5.99 -35.22 5.59
C PHE A 20 6.47 -36.63 5.95
N HIS A 21 7.61 -36.72 6.62
CA HIS A 21 8.21 -37.95 7.13
C HIS A 21 7.82 -38.14 8.60
N VAL A 22 7.68 -39.39 9.05
CA VAL A 22 7.48 -39.70 10.47
C VAL A 22 8.76 -40.33 11.00
N LEU A 23 9.40 -39.68 11.97
CA LEU A 23 10.61 -40.19 12.61
C LEU A 23 10.25 -41.46 13.38
N THR A 24 10.83 -42.60 13.01
CA THR A 24 10.45 -43.90 13.58
C THR A 24 10.75 -43.96 15.08
N GLU A 25 11.88 -43.40 15.50
CA GLU A 25 12.22 -43.30 16.93
C GLU A 25 11.20 -42.48 17.72
N GLY A 26 10.56 -41.50 17.09
CA GLY A 26 9.52 -40.64 17.66
C GLY A 26 8.15 -41.30 17.88
N ILE A 27 7.92 -42.50 17.32
CA ILE A 27 6.63 -43.20 17.44
C ILE A 27 6.50 -43.85 18.82
N ASN A 28 5.69 -43.30 19.71
CA ASN A 28 5.37 -43.89 20.99
C ASN A 28 4.38 -45.05 20.83
N LEU A 29 4.81 -46.25 21.25
CA LEU A 29 4.04 -47.50 21.14
C LEU A 29 3.33 -47.88 22.45
N GLN A 30 3.47 -47.11 23.53
CA GLN A 30 3.02 -47.51 24.87
C GLN A 30 1.52 -47.84 24.90
N ARG A 31 0.68 -46.97 24.32
CA ARG A 31 -0.76 -47.21 24.25
C ARG A 31 -1.09 -48.35 23.30
N PHE A 32 -0.51 -48.34 22.10
CA PHE A 32 -0.77 -49.36 21.08
C PHE A 32 -0.42 -50.77 21.58
N ASN A 33 0.70 -50.95 22.27
CA ASN A 33 1.12 -52.24 22.82
C ASN A 33 0.16 -52.80 23.87
N SER A 34 -0.69 -51.96 24.48
CA SER A 34 -1.72 -52.43 25.42
C SER A 34 -2.89 -53.12 24.70
N ASN A 35 -3.14 -52.78 23.44
CA ASN A 35 -4.12 -53.42 22.56
C ASN A 35 -3.71 -53.23 21.09
N PRO A 36 -2.80 -54.06 20.55
CA PRO A 36 -2.21 -53.87 19.23
C PRO A 36 -3.18 -54.35 18.14
N VAL A 37 -4.33 -53.70 18.04
CA VAL A 37 -5.42 -54.09 17.17
C VAL A 37 -5.03 -53.92 15.70
N MET A 38 -5.37 -54.91 14.87
CA MET A 38 -5.20 -54.85 13.43
C MET A 38 -6.54 -54.58 12.76
N LEU A 39 -6.71 -53.37 12.23
CA LEU A 39 -7.99 -52.94 11.65
C LEU A 39 -8.05 -53.14 10.13
N ASN A 40 -9.27 -53.12 9.60
CA ASN A 40 -9.54 -53.07 8.17
C ASN A 40 -9.76 -51.62 7.72
N ASN A 41 -8.84 -51.08 6.93
CA ASN A 41 -9.00 -49.79 6.25
C ASN A 41 -9.41 -48.62 7.18
N HIS A 42 -8.75 -48.49 8.34
CA HIS A 42 -8.97 -47.45 9.35
C HIS A 42 -10.36 -47.42 10.00
N ARG A 43 -11.15 -48.49 9.83
CA ARG A 43 -12.47 -48.57 10.43
C ARG A 43 -12.36 -48.99 11.89
N ASN A 44 -12.60 -48.02 12.77
CA ASN A 44 -12.61 -48.25 14.21
C ASN A 44 -13.97 -48.77 14.68
N ASP A 45 -14.32 -49.97 14.25
CA ASP A 45 -15.51 -50.74 14.64
C ASP A 45 -15.03 -52.15 15.02
N THR A 46 -15.61 -52.77 16.04
CA THR A 46 -15.20 -54.11 16.52
C THR A 46 -15.29 -55.18 15.44
N LYS A 47 -16.19 -55.01 14.46
CA LYS A 47 -16.35 -55.94 13.33
C LYS A 47 -15.28 -55.82 12.25
N ASP A 48 -14.57 -54.70 12.22
CA ASP A 48 -13.50 -54.42 11.28
C ASP A 48 -12.12 -54.80 11.86
N VAL A 49 -12.07 -55.51 12.99
CA VAL A 49 -10.86 -56.06 13.61
C VAL A 49 -10.48 -57.37 12.92
N LEU A 50 -9.33 -57.37 12.24
CA LEU A 50 -8.81 -58.54 11.51
C LEU A 50 -7.91 -59.44 12.38
N GLY A 51 -7.66 -59.04 13.63
CA GLY A 51 -6.76 -59.72 14.56
C GLY A 51 -5.88 -58.73 15.33
N SER A 52 -4.63 -59.12 15.61
CA SER A 52 -3.66 -58.27 16.31
C SER A 52 -2.31 -58.22 15.61
N TRP A 53 -1.54 -57.17 15.90
CA TRP A 53 -0.15 -57.05 15.49
C TRP A 53 0.77 -57.60 16.59
N LYS A 54 1.80 -58.34 16.18
CA LYS A 54 2.84 -58.91 17.04
C LYS A 54 4.23 -58.42 16.60
N ASP A 55 5.22 -58.65 17.45
CA ASP A 55 6.64 -58.38 17.17
C ASP A 55 6.91 -56.95 16.65
N LEU A 56 6.27 -55.94 17.26
CA LEU A 56 6.54 -54.56 16.90
C LEU A 56 7.99 -54.21 17.15
N ARG A 57 8.69 -53.76 16.11
CA ARG A 57 10.11 -53.44 16.18
C ARG A 57 10.44 -52.20 15.36
N LYS A 58 11.28 -51.34 15.93
CA LYS A 58 11.91 -50.22 15.23
C LYS A 58 13.29 -50.67 14.78
N GLU A 59 13.58 -50.57 13.49
CA GLU A 59 14.89 -50.95 12.95
C GLU A 59 15.17 -50.17 11.67
N ASN A 60 16.37 -49.60 11.54
CA ASN A 60 16.82 -48.88 10.34
C ASN A 60 15.82 -47.82 9.84
N GLY A 61 15.23 -47.06 10.78
CA GLY A 61 14.26 -46.01 10.46
C GLY A 61 12.88 -46.51 10.04
N LYS A 62 12.57 -47.79 10.27
CA LYS A 62 11.27 -48.39 9.95
C LYS A 62 10.62 -49.02 11.16
N LEU A 63 9.30 -48.92 11.24
CA LEU A 63 8.48 -49.65 12.19
C LEU A 63 7.90 -50.89 11.49
N TYR A 64 8.18 -52.07 12.03
CA TYR A 64 7.69 -53.33 11.51
C TYR A 64 6.74 -54.01 12.49
N ALA A 65 5.86 -54.85 11.96
CA ALA A 65 5.01 -55.73 12.75
C ALA A 65 4.59 -56.98 11.95
N LYS A 66 4.22 -58.05 12.66
CA LYS A 66 3.68 -59.28 12.07
C LYS A 66 2.18 -59.40 12.36
N PRO A 67 1.36 -59.86 11.40
CA PRO A 67 -0.06 -60.05 11.64
C PRO A 67 -0.33 -61.38 12.34
N ASP A 68 -1.20 -61.33 13.35
CA ASP A 68 -1.84 -62.48 13.99
C ASP A 68 -3.33 -62.38 13.69
N PHE A 69 -3.75 -63.02 12.60
CA PHE A 69 -5.09 -62.88 12.05
C PHE A 69 -6.12 -63.69 12.83
N ASP A 70 -7.29 -63.09 13.07
CA ASP A 70 -8.48 -63.85 13.41
C ASP A 70 -9.01 -64.52 12.14
N THR A 71 -8.69 -65.80 11.95
CA THR A 71 -9.09 -66.57 10.77
C THR A 71 -10.50 -67.14 10.87
N GLU A 72 -11.13 -67.06 12.04
CA GLU A 72 -12.49 -67.57 12.27
C GLU A 72 -13.56 -66.51 12.01
N ASP A 73 -13.19 -65.22 12.02
CA ASP A 73 -14.08 -64.12 11.69
C ASP A 73 -14.55 -64.15 10.22
N ASN A 74 -15.86 -64.26 10.04
CA ASN A 74 -16.49 -64.28 8.73
C ASN A 74 -16.44 -62.93 8.00
N GLU A 75 -16.35 -61.82 8.73
CA GLU A 75 -16.34 -60.47 8.15
C GLU A 75 -14.94 -60.13 7.60
N GLY A 76 -13.88 -60.47 8.34
CA GLY A 76 -12.48 -60.22 7.99
C GLY A 76 -11.83 -61.25 7.05
N LYS A 77 -12.34 -62.48 6.96
CA LYS A 77 -11.67 -63.60 6.25
C LYS A 77 -11.24 -63.31 4.81
N GLU A 78 -12.00 -62.51 4.06
CA GLU A 78 -11.67 -62.20 2.66
C GLU A 78 -10.47 -61.25 2.55
N VAL A 79 -10.34 -60.30 3.48
CA VAL A 79 -9.16 -59.43 3.58
C VAL A 79 -7.95 -60.25 3.98
N VAL A 80 -8.09 -61.08 5.02
CA VAL A 80 -7.03 -62.00 5.49
C VAL A 80 -6.55 -62.91 4.36
N ARG A 81 -7.48 -63.54 3.61
CA ARG A 81 -7.15 -64.38 2.44
C ARG A 81 -6.37 -63.62 1.38
N LYS A 82 -6.75 -62.37 1.09
CA LYS A 82 -6.03 -61.52 0.12
C LYS A 82 -4.63 -61.20 0.59
N VAL A 83 -4.43 -60.92 1.89
CA VAL A 83 -3.10 -60.70 2.47
C VAL A 83 -2.25 -61.96 2.38
N GLN A 84 -2.77 -63.10 2.85
CA GLN A 84 -2.06 -64.38 2.84
C GLN A 84 -1.67 -64.83 1.42
N ARG A 85 -2.48 -64.47 0.41
CA ARG A 85 -2.18 -64.71 -1.02
C ARG A 85 -1.33 -63.62 -1.67
N GLY A 86 -0.82 -62.66 -0.91
CA GLY A 86 0.03 -61.56 -1.37
C GLY A 86 -0.65 -60.58 -2.32
N LYS A 87 -2.00 -60.52 -2.31
CA LYS A 87 -2.80 -59.57 -3.10
C LYS A 87 -2.92 -58.22 -2.42
N ILE A 88 -2.88 -58.19 -1.09
CA ILE A 88 -2.75 -56.97 -0.29
C ILE A 88 -1.45 -57.07 0.50
N LYS A 89 -0.61 -56.04 0.39
CA LYS A 89 0.65 -55.89 1.11
C LYS A 89 0.76 -54.54 1.82
N GLY A 90 -0.30 -53.73 1.75
CA GLY A 90 -0.37 -52.41 2.36
C GLY A 90 -0.76 -52.52 3.82
N ALA A 91 0.01 -51.86 4.67
CA ALA A 91 -0.40 -51.49 6.01
C ALA A 91 -0.37 -49.96 6.13
N SER A 92 -1.04 -49.48 7.17
CA SER A 92 -1.13 -48.08 7.50
C SER A 92 -1.16 -47.86 9.00
N VAL A 93 -0.68 -46.73 9.48
CA VAL A 93 -0.77 -46.37 10.90
C VAL A 93 -1.63 -45.15 11.15
N GLY A 94 -2.45 -45.22 12.19
CA GLY A 94 -3.16 -44.09 12.75
C GLY A 94 -2.30 -43.46 13.82
N ILE A 95 -1.99 -42.17 13.71
CA ILE A 95 -1.16 -41.48 14.72
C ILE A 95 -1.86 -40.23 15.26
N ILE A 96 -1.61 -39.96 16.55
CA ILE A 96 -1.96 -38.71 17.22
C ILE A 96 -0.66 -37.95 17.48
N PHE A 97 -0.63 -36.66 17.22
CA PHE A 97 0.55 -35.84 17.49
C PHE A 97 0.17 -34.41 17.84
N LYS A 98 1.11 -33.71 18.47
CA LYS A 98 0.99 -32.28 18.75
C LYS A 98 1.61 -31.48 17.62
N LYS A 99 1.05 -30.33 17.29
CA LYS A 99 1.52 -29.47 16.19
C LYS A 99 3.02 -29.14 16.30
N GLU A 100 3.52 -28.96 17.51
CA GLU A 100 4.90 -28.59 17.81
C GLU A 100 5.91 -29.70 17.49
N ALA A 101 5.45 -30.96 17.35
CA ALA A 101 6.28 -32.07 16.93
C ALA A 101 6.54 -32.09 15.42
N MET A 102 5.83 -31.26 14.64
CA MET A 102 6.07 -31.13 13.21
C MET A 102 7.15 -30.07 12.94
N GLN A 103 8.28 -30.49 12.40
CA GLN A 103 9.48 -29.65 12.25
C GLN A 103 10.06 -29.75 10.85
N LEU A 104 10.65 -28.66 10.35
CA LEU A 104 11.46 -28.73 9.13
C LEU A 104 12.91 -29.08 9.49
N GLN A 105 13.40 -30.21 8.99
CA GLN A 105 14.76 -30.69 9.20
C GLN A 105 15.42 -31.00 7.86
N ASN A 106 16.55 -30.35 7.56
CA ASN A 106 17.31 -30.54 6.32
C ASN A 106 16.44 -30.41 5.03
N GLY A 107 15.48 -29.49 5.04
CA GLY A 107 14.55 -29.28 3.92
C GLY A 107 13.43 -30.31 3.79
N LYS A 108 13.28 -31.20 4.77
CA LYS A 108 12.17 -32.16 4.85
C LYS A 108 11.27 -31.81 6.02
N LEU A 109 9.95 -31.91 5.81
CA LEU A 109 9.00 -31.83 6.91
C LEU A 109 9.00 -33.16 7.64
N VAL A 110 9.32 -33.16 8.94
CA VAL A 110 9.49 -34.34 9.77
C VAL A 110 8.64 -34.21 11.04
N LEU A 111 7.78 -35.19 11.27
CA LEU A 111 7.08 -35.37 12.53
C LEU A 111 8.01 -36.12 13.49
N THR A 112 8.53 -35.39 14.48
CA THR A 112 9.57 -35.90 15.40
C THR A 112 9.02 -36.74 16.53
N GLU A 113 7.75 -36.55 16.90
CA GLU A 113 7.09 -37.27 18.00
C GLU A 113 5.61 -37.48 17.69
N CYS A 114 5.13 -38.71 17.89
CA CYS A 114 3.71 -39.04 17.79
C CYS A 114 3.36 -40.26 18.64
N GLU A 115 2.09 -40.46 18.92
CA GLU A 115 1.54 -41.67 19.53
C GLU A 115 0.90 -42.55 18.47
N LEU A 116 1.25 -43.84 18.44
CA LEU A 116 0.58 -44.81 17.58
C LEU A 116 -0.78 -45.16 18.17
N LEU A 117 -1.85 -44.89 17.43
CA LEU A 117 -3.23 -45.15 17.82
C LEU A 117 -3.73 -46.50 17.29
N GLU A 118 -3.51 -46.75 16.00
CA GLU A 118 -3.93 -47.99 15.34
C GLU A 118 -2.99 -48.38 14.20
N ALA A 119 -3.09 -49.62 13.74
CA ALA A 119 -2.49 -50.06 12.49
C ALA A 119 -3.46 -50.92 11.69
N SER A 120 -3.64 -50.59 10.42
CA SER A 120 -4.66 -51.16 9.54
C SER A 120 -4.06 -51.86 8.33
N ILE A 121 -4.71 -52.93 7.87
CA ILE A 121 -4.53 -53.44 6.50
C ILE A 121 -5.28 -52.50 5.54
N VAL A 122 -4.60 -52.03 4.50
CA VAL A 122 -5.16 -51.09 3.51
C VAL A 122 -4.89 -51.56 2.09
N ALA A 123 -5.80 -51.23 1.17
CA ALA A 123 -5.59 -51.49 -0.26
C ALA A 123 -4.57 -50.53 -0.88
N VAL A 124 -4.64 -49.25 -0.51
CA VAL A 124 -3.75 -48.19 -1.02
C VAL A 124 -3.16 -47.39 0.14
N PRO A 125 -1.83 -47.43 0.29
CA PRO A 125 -1.15 -46.66 1.31
C PRO A 125 -0.81 -45.17 0.95
N SER A 126 -0.82 -44.23 1.92
CA SER A 126 -0.40 -42.80 1.98
C SER A 126 1.11 -42.58 2.12
N ASN A 127 1.84 -43.17 3.08
CA ASN A 127 3.26 -43.48 2.84
C ASN A 127 3.30 -44.46 1.63
N ALA A 128 4.43 -44.91 1.11
CA ALA A 128 4.36 -46.20 0.38
C ALA A 128 3.67 -47.30 1.23
N HIS A 129 3.39 -47.01 2.53
CA HIS A 129 2.58 -47.70 3.54
C HIS A 129 1.71 -46.78 4.47
N ALA A 130 0.71 -46.01 3.99
CA ALA A 130 -0.37 -45.19 4.63
C ALA A 130 -0.23 -44.72 6.08
N ILE A 131 -0.63 -43.48 6.31
CA ILE A 131 -0.77 -42.92 7.64
C ILE A 131 -2.13 -42.23 7.68
N THR A 132 -2.92 -42.46 8.71
CA THR A 132 -4.11 -41.67 9.03
C THR A 132 -3.79 -40.80 10.23
N LEU A 133 -4.11 -39.51 10.15
CA LEU A 133 -3.83 -38.56 11.22
C LEU A 133 -5.11 -38.32 12.01
N TYR A 134 -5.03 -38.37 13.34
CA TYR A 134 -6.14 -38.06 14.23
C TYR A 134 -5.82 -36.83 15.07
N HIS A 135 -6.82 -35.97 15.26
CA HIS A 135 -6.84 -34.95 16.30
C HIS A 135 -6.72 -35.62 17.68
N ALA A 136 -6.33 -34.87 18.71
CA ALA A 136 -6.20 -35.37 20.08
C ALA A 136 -7.53 -35.94 20.63
N GLU A 137 -8.66 -35.45 20.11
CA GLU A 137 -10.02 -35.89 20.45
C GLU A 137 -10.47 -37.14 19.68
N GLY A 138 -9.58 -37.76 18.88
CA GLY A 138 -9.83 -39.03 18.18
C GLY A 138 -10.62 -38.90 16.87
N LYS A 139 -10.79 -37.68 16.34
CA LYS A 139 -11.37 -37.47 15.00
C LYS A 139 -10.26 -37.46 13.94
N PRO A 140 -10.46 -38.08 12.77
CA PRO A 140 -9.47 -38.00 11.69
C PRO A 140 -9.36 -36.56 11.19
N TYR A 141 -8.14 -36.12 10.89
CA TYR A 141 -7.92 -34.89 10.14
C TYR A 141 -8.43 -35.04 8.70
N THR A 142 -9.02 -33.99 8.17
CA THR A 142 -9.32 -33.87 6.74
C THR A 142 -8.07 -33.52 5.94
N GLU A 143 -8.05 -33.87 4.65
CA GLU A 143 -6.92 -33.56 3.77
C GLU A 143 -6.56 -32.06 3.77
N ALA A 144 -7.57 -31.18 3.76
CA ALA A 144 -7.37 -29.73 3.80
C ALA A 144 -6.72 -29.25 5.11
N GLU A 145 -7.10 -29.83 6.25
CA GLU A 145 -6.48 -29.50 7.55
C GLU A 145 -5.03 -29.95 7.60
N ILE A 146 -4.71 -31.12 7.03
CA ILE A 146 -3.35 -31.64 6.98
C ILE A 146 -2.48 -30.77 6.07
N GLN A 147 -3.00 -30.39 4.89
CA GLN A 147 -2.32 -29.47 3.99
C GLN A 147 -2.07 -28.11 4.67
N ALA A 148 -3.07 -27.55 5.35
CA ALA A 148 -2.92 -26.29 6.10
C ALA A 148 -1.87 -26.40 7.22
N LEU A 149 -1.83 -27.54 7.92
CA LEU A 149 -0.82 -27.81 8.95
C LEU A 149 0.59 -27.84 8.35
N CYS A 150 0.78 -28.61 7.27
CA CYS A 150 2.05 -28.73 6.56
C CYS A 150 2.51 -27.39 5.97
N LEU A 151 1.59 -26.60 5.40
CA LEU A 151 1.84 -25.25 4.91
C LEU A 151 2.23 -24.30 6.05
N SER A 152 1.58 -24.39 7.20
CA SER A 152 1.91 -23.51 8.35
C SER A 152 3.30 -23.78 8.90
N VAL A 153 3.82 -25.00 8.81
CA VAL A 153 5.18 -25.35 9.22
C VAL A 153 6.20 -24.96 8.13
N HIS A 154 5.85 -25.16 6.87
CA HIS A 154 6.65 -24.67 5.73
C HIS A 154 6.75 -23.14 5.70
N GLN A 155 5.72 -22.39 6.08
CA GLN A 155 5.79 -20.92 6.15
C GLN A 155 6.64 -20.42 7.32
N ASN A 156 6.78 -21.21 8.39
CA ASN A 156 7.66 -20.89 9.52
C ASN A 156 9.12 -21.27 9.29
N SER A 157 9.42 -21.97 8.21
CA SER A 157 10.78 -22.36 7.84
C SER A 157 11.15 -21.69 6.52
N ASN A 158 12.25 -20.94 6.50
CA ASN A 158 12.71 -20.17 5.35
C ASN A 158 13.13 -21.06 4.15
N LEU A 159 12.22 -21.85 3.56
CA LEU A 159 12.48 -22.65 2.36
C LEU A 159 11.36 -22.46 1.32
N LYS A 160 11.74 -21.68 0.32
CA LYS A 160 11.24 -21.53 -1.05
C LYS A 160 10.51 -22.78 -1.61
N PHE A 161 9.21 -22.69 -1.89
CA PHE A 161 8.46 -23.69 -2.68
C PHE A 161 8.07 -23.13 -4.05
N ASP A 162 8.33 -23.95 -5.08
CA ASP A 162 7.90 -23.70 -6.45
C ASP A 162 6.37 -23.78 -6.53
N ASN A 163 5.76 -22.68 -6.95
CA ASN A 163 4.35 -22.40 -6.74
C ASN A 163 3.69 -22.28 -8.11
N THR A 164 2.58 -22.95 -8.38
CA THR A 164 1.75 -22.61 -9.56
C THR A 164 1.14 -21.20 -9.45
N MET A 165 1.32 -20.52 -8.32
CA MET A 165 1.20 -19.05 -8.12
C MET A 165 2.32 -18.22 -8.80
N ASN A 166 3.32 -18.85 -9.45
CA ASN A 166 4.51 -18.18 -9.98
C ASN A 166 4.20 -17.32 -11.23
N LYS A 167 3.29 -17.71 -12.14
CA LYS A 167 3.09 -16.96 -13.39
C LYS A 167 2.45 -15.57 -13.25
N GLU A 168 1.42 -15.42 -12.41
CA GLU A 168 0.80 -14.10 -12.21
C GLU A 168 1.75 -13.14 -11.48
N ILE A 169 2.47 -13.64 -10.48
CA ILE A 169 3.45 -12.84 -9.73
C ILE A 169 4.62 -12.44 -10.63
N LEU A 170 5.14 -13.36 -11.45
CA LEU A 170 6.17 -13.04 -12.44
C LEU A 170 5.67 -12.01 -13.46
N SER A 171 4.43 -12.13 -13.93
CA SER A 171 3.82 -11.14 -14.84
C SER A 171 3.68 -9.76 -14.19
N LEU A 172 3.20 -9.68 -12.95
CA LEU A 172 3.09 -8.43 -12.19
C LEU A 172 4.46 -7.77 -11.96
N LEU A 173 5.49 -8.58 -11.70
CA LEU A 173 6.87 -8.13 -11.55
C LEU A 173 7.60 -7.96 -12.89
N LYS A 174 6.93 -8.22 -14.02
CA LYS A 174 7.48 -8.19 -15.39
C LYS A 174 8.73 -9.06 -15.56
N LEU A 175 8.76 -10.20 -14.89
CA LEU A 175 9.82 -11.20 -14.95
C LEU A 175 9.45 -12.33 -15.92
N ALA A 176 10.47 -13.02 -16.43
CA ALA A 176 10.28 -14.17 -17.31
C ALA A 176 9.64 -15.36 -16.56
N ASP A 177 8.88 -16.18 -17.28
CA ASP A 177 8.18 -17.38 -16.76
C ASP A 177 9.09 -18.40 -16.04
N ASN A 178 10.41 -18.32 -16.24
CA ASN A 178 11.41 -19.18 -15.62
C ASN A 178 12.32 -18.45 -14.61
N ALA A 179 11.96 -17.22 -14.20
CA ALA A 179 12.76 -16.46 -13.26
C ALA A 179 12.81 -17.19 -11.91
N ASN A 180 14.01 -17.27 -11.33
CA ASN A 180 14.22 -17.90 -10.04
C ASN A 180 13.84 -16.93 -8.90
N GLU A 181 13.75 -17.44 -7.68
CA GLU A 181 13.34 -16.61 -6.54
C GLU A 181 14.33 -15.46 -6.24
N ASP A 182 15.60 -15.57 -6.59
CA ASP A 182 16.54 -14.47 -6.37
C ASP A 182 16.25 -13.30 -7.32
N ALA A 183 15.86 -13.58 -8.57
CA ALA A 183 15.35 -12.56 -9.49
C ALA A 183 14.04 -11.93 -8.99
N VAL A 184 13.14 -12.72 -8.40
CA VAL A 184 11.90 -12.21 -7.78
C VAL A 184 12.22 -11.31 -6.58
N LYS A 185 13.14 -11.73 -5.71
CA LYS A 185 13.57 -10.93 -4.55
C LYS A 185 14.21 -9.62 -4.98
N GLU A 186 15.05 -9.66 -6.00
CA GLU A 186 15.70 -8.45 -6.49
C GLU A 186 14.69 -7.50 -7.15
N ALA A 187 13.75 -8.02 -7.94
CA ALA A 187 12.67 -7.20 -8.51
C ALA A 187 11.77 -6.58 -7.43
N ILE A 188 11.49 -7.30 -6.34
CA ILE A 188 10.74 -6.76 -5.20
C ILE A 188 11.55 -5.68 -4.49
N LYS A 189 12.86 -5.89 -4.23
CA LYS A 189 13.72 -4.87 -3.63
C LYS A 189 13.81 -3.62 -4.50
N ASP A 190 13.98 -3.78 -5.82
CA ASP A 190 14.02 -2.67 -6.77
C ASP A 190 12.70 -1.92 -6.78
N THR A 191 11.57 -2.63 -6.74
CA THR A 191 10.24 -2.01 -6.67
C THR A 191 10.07 -1.23 -5.36
N ILE A 192 10.51 -1.78 -4.23
CA ILE A 192 10.47 -1.09 -2.94
C ILE A 192 11.39 0.13 -2.93
N ALA A 193 12.61 0.00 -3.46
CA ALA A 193 13.57 1.09 -3.56
C ALA A 193 13.04 2.21 -4.46
N ASN A 194 12.47 1.87 -5.63
CA ASN A 194 11.82 2.81 -6.53
C ASN A 194 10.61 3.47 -5.89
N LEU A 195 9.76 2.72 -5.17
CA LEU A 195 8.62 3.28 -4.46
C LEU A 195 9.07 4.26 -3.36
N SER A 196 10.12 3.91 -2.62
CA SER A 196 10.72 4.78 -1.62
C SER A 196 11.31 6.05 -2.24
N ALA A 197 12.02 5.93 -3.37
CA ALA A 197 12.59 7.07 -4.09
C ALA A 197 11.49 7.99 -4.66
N VAL A 198 10.48 7.43 -5.34
CA VAL A 198 9.34 8.20 -5.86
C VAL A 198 8.55 8.87 -4.73
N THR A 199 8.43 8.21 -3.58
CA THR A 199 7.78 8.79 -2.39
C THR A 199 8.59 9.96 -1.83
N ALA A 200 9.92 9.82 -1.74
CA ALA A 200 10.82 10.88 -1.31
C ALA A 200 10.79 12.07 -2.29
N ASP A 201 10.88 11.81 -3.60
CA ASP A 201 10.80 12.83 -4.64
C ASP A 201 9.46 13.57 -4.60
N ARG A 202 8.35 12.83 -4.44
CA ARG A 202 7.01 13.42 -4.27
C ARG A 202 6.97 14.36 -3.07
N ASP A 203 7.51 13.94 -1.93
CA ASP A 203 7.47 14.74 -0.70
C ASP A 203 8.39 15.96 -0.80
N GLN A 204 9.55 15.83 -1.45
CA GLN A 204 10.44 16.93 -1.78
C GLN A 204 9.76 17.93 -2.73
N LEU A 205 9.20 17.46 -3.84
CA LEU A 205 8.50 18.32 -4.81
C LEU A 205 7.28 18.99 -4.17
N LYS A 206 6.55 18.31 -3.30
CA LYS A 206 5.43 18.90 -2.56
C LYS A 206 5.91 20.02 -1.63
N THR A 207 7.05 19.83 -0.98
CA THR A 207 7.68 20.84 -0.12
C THR A 207 8.15 22.03 -0.95
N GLU A 208 8.84 21.78 -2.07
CA GLU A 208 9.31 22.82 -2.97
C GLU A 208 8.16 23.64 -3.58
N VAL A 209 7.09 22.98 -4.03
CA VAL A 209 5.89 23.66 -4.54
C VAL A 209 5.25 24.52 -3.46
N THR A 210 5.21 24.05 -2.21
CA THR A 210 4.67 24.84 -1.09
C THR A 210 5.54 26.07 -0.83
N ASN A 211 6.86 25.89 -0.75
CA ASN A 211 7.81 26.98 -0.55
C ASN A 211 7.78 28.01 -1.69
N LEU A 212 7.69 27.56 -2.95
CA LEU A 212 7.57 28.44 -4.11
C LEU A 212 6.27 29.25 -4.09
N ARG A 213 5.15 28.64 -3.70
CA ARG A 213 3.86 29.33 -3.55
C ARG A 213 3.88 30.34 -2.42
N GLU A 214 4.48 30.01 -1.29
CA GLU A 214 4.66 30.92 -0.16
C GLU A 214 5.57 32.10 -0.55
N ALA A 215 6.71 31.82 -1.16
CA ALA A 215 7.63 32.85 -1.65
C ALA A 215 6.97 33.75 -2.71
N GLN A 216 6.17 33.18 -3.62
CA GLN A 216 5.41 33.95 -4.60
C GLN A 216 4.36 34.84 -3.91
N THR A 217 3.61 34.30 -2.94
CA THR A 217 2.60 35.06 -2.19
C THR A 217 3.26 36.20 -1.40
N GLN A 218 4.40 35.94 -0.77
CA GLN A 218 5.17 36.96 -0.05
C GLN A 218 5.68 38.05 -0.99
N ARG A 219 6.23 37.69 -2.15
CA ARG A 219 6.67 38.65 -3.17
C ARG A 219 5.50 39.51 -3.67
N GLN A 220 4.38 38.88 -4.03
CA GLN A 220 3.17 39.59 -4.47
C GLN A 220 2.62 40.52 -3.39
N THR A 221 2.62 40.09 -2.13
CA THR A 221 2.19 40.93 -1.00
C THR A 221 3.14 42.10 -0.79
N ALA A 222 4.46 41.88 -0.84
CA ALA A 222 5.45 42.94 -0.69
C ALA A 222 5.38 43.96 -1.84
N GLU A 223 5.28 43.47 -3.08
CA GLU A 223 5.13 44.30 -4.28
C GLU A 223 3.86 45.15 -4.21
N PHE A 224 2.72 44.52 -3.85
CA PHE A 224 1.46 45.23 -3.70
C PHE A 224 1.52 46.28 -2.60
N SER A 225 2.05 45.95 -1.42
CA SER A 225 2.18 46.91 -0.32
C SER A 225 3.03 48.12 -0.70
N ALA A 226 4.15 47.89 -1.39
CA ALA A 226 5.02 48.98 -1.86
C ALA A 226 4.31 49.88 -2.89
N GLU A 227 3.52 49.32 -3.82
CA GLU A 227 2.77 50.11 -4.79
C GLU A 227 1.58 50.83 -4.14
N LEU A 228 0.90 50.20 -3.17
CA LEU A 228 -0.18 50.82 -2.42
C LEU A 228 0.33 52.02 -1.60
N GLU A 229 1.46 51.86 -0.90
CA GLU A 229 2.12 52.97 -0.19
C GLU A 229 2.49 54.11 -1.13
N ARG A 230 2.99 53.79 -2.33
CA ARG A 230 3.28 54.80 -3.35
C ARG A 230 2.03 55.52 -3.81
N ALA A 231 0.95 54.78 -4.10
CA ALA A 231 -0.33 55.33 -4.54
C ALA A 231 -0.98 56.23 -3.47
N ILE A 232 -0.80 55.90 -2.18
CA ILE A 232 -1.26 56.76 -1.08
C ILE A 232 -0.40 58.03 -1.03
N LYS A 233 0.93 57.88 -1.12
CA LYS A 233 1.88 59.00 -1.01
C LYS A 233 1.75 60.00 -2.17
N ASP A 234 1.51 59.53 -3.39
CA ASP A 234 1.34 60.39 -4.57
C ASP A 234 -0.11 60.86 -4.78
N GLY A 235 -1.02 60.48 -3.88
CA GLY A 235 -2.42 60.93 -3.90
C GLY A 235 -3.23 60.33 -5.04
N ARG A 236 -2.91 59.11 -5.49
CA ARG A 236 -3.78 58.31 -6.36
C ARG A 236 -4.95 57.67 -5.61
N ILE A 237 -4.78 57.42 -4.32
CA ILE A 237 -5.77 56.79 -3.44
C ILE A 237 -5.68 57.36 -2.02
N ASP A 238 -6.81 57.46 -1.33
CA ASP A 238 -6.87 57.86 0.08
C ASP A 238 -7.02 56.64 1.01
N ALA A 239 -7.09 56.88 2.32
CA ALA A 239 -7.20 55.82 3.32
C ALA A 239 -8.48 54.98 3.16
N ASP A 240 -9.58 55.59 2.73
CA ASP A 240 -10.87 54.92 2.55
C ASP A 240 -10.89 54.06 1.28
N GLY A 241 -10.21 54.49 0.22
CA GLY A 241 -10.05 53.74 -1.03
C GLY A 241 -9.08 52.56 -0.91
N ALA A 242 -8.17 52.56 0.07
CA ALA A 242 -7.16 51.51 0.21
C ALA A 242 -7.75 50.13 0.57
N GLU A 243 -8.82 50.09 1.37
CA GLU A 243 -9.35 48.83 1.91
C GLU A 243 -10.01 47.94 0.84
N PRO A 244 -10.88 48.46 -0.05
CA PRO A 244 -11.41 47.68 -1.17
C PRO A 244 -10.33 47.10 -2.09
N VAL A 245 -9.20 47.80 -2.26
CA VAL A 245 -8.10 47.34 -3.12
C VAL A 245 -7.31 46.21 -2.46
N LYS A 246 -7.17 46.21 -1.13
CA LYS A 246 -6.60 45.08 -0.38
C LYS A 246 -7.47 43.83 -0.49
N GLU A 247 -8.79 43.97 -0.41
CA GLU A 247 -9.70 42.84 -0.63
C GLU A 247 -9.61 42.29 -2.06
N LEU A 248 -9.48 43.17 -3.06
CA LEU A 248 -9.24 42.74 -4.44
C LEU A 248 -7.90 42.01 -4.60
N GLN A 249 -6.84 42.42 -3.89
CA GLN A 249 -5.55 41.73 -3.94
C GLN A 249 -5.63 40.29 -3.43
N LYS A 250 -6.38 40.05 -2.34
CA LYS A 250 -6.62 38.71 -1.80
C LYS A 250 -7.32 37.80 -2.81
N ALA A 251 -8.24 38.35 -3.60
CA ALA A 251 -8.97 37.61 -4.63
C ALA A 251 -8.18 37.46 -5.95
N ASN A 252 -7.48 38.51 -6.38
CA ASN A 252 -6.73 38.55 -7.64
C ASN A 252 -5.66 39.66 -7.63
N HIS A 253 -4.45 39.29 -7.25
CA HIS A 253 -3.29 40.20 -7.20
C HIS A 253 -3.06 40.95 -8.53
N ALA A 254 -3.19 40.28 -9.68
CA ALA A 254 -2.93 40.90 -10.98
C ALA A 254 -3.93 42.04 -11.30
N GLN A 255 -5.20 41.86 -10.96
CA GLN A 255 -6.21 42.90 -11.16
C GLN A 255 -6.03 44.06 -10.17
N ALA A 256 -5.64 43.77 -8.93
CA ALA A 256 -5.34 44.80 -7.94
C ALA A 256 -4.15 45.68 -8.38
N MET A 257 -3.07 45.07 -8.87
CA MET A 257 -1.93 45.80 -9.43
C MET A 257 -2.30 46.63 -10.66
N LYS A 258 -3.12 46.07 -11.57
CA LYS A 258 -3.62 46.80 -12.74
C LYS A 258 -4.48 48.00 -12.36
N LEU A 259 -5.31 47.87 -11.32
CA LEU A 259 -6.13 48.96 -10.79
C LEU A 259 -5.24 50.08 -10.26
N LEU A 260 -4.28 49.76 -9.38
CA LEU A 260 -3.33 50.75 -8.83
C LEU A 260 -2.55 51.49 -9.93
N ALA A 261 -2.10 50.77 -10.95
CA ALA A 261 -1.41 51.37 -12.10
C ALA A 261 -2.30 52.28 -12.96
N GLY A 262 -3.61 52.05 -12.95
CA GLY A 262 -4.59 52.85 -13.72
C GLY A 262 -5.07 54.13 -13.01
N LEU A 263 -4.84 54.25 -11.70
CA LEU A 263 -5.21 55.44 -10.94
C LEU A 263 -4.31 56.61 -11.31
N LYS A 264 -4.90 57.81 -11.44
CA LYS A 264 -4.17 59.05 -11.72
C LYS A 264 -4.04 59.87 -10.44
N PRO A 265 -2.86 60.47 -10.17
CA PRO A 265 -2.70 61.36 -9.01
C PRO A 265 -3.72 62.48 -9.02
N HIS A 266 -4.23 62.86 -7.85
CA HIS A 266 -5.03 64.08 -7.72
C HIS A 266 -4.18 65.29 -8.13
N ALA A 267 -4.67 66.05 -9.11
CA ALA A 267 -4.03 67.31 -9.48
C ALA A 267 -4.14 68.29 -8.31
N SER A 268 -3.04 68.96 -7.97
CA SER A 268 -3.05 69.97 -6.91
C SER A 268 -4.05 71.08 -7.26
N VAL A 269 -4.60 71.76 -6.25
CA VAL A 269 -5.50 72.91 -6.47
C VAL A 269 -4.82 73.96 -7.37
N ASN A 270 -3.49 74.14 -7.26
CA ASN A 270 -2.72 74.99 -8.18
C ASN A 270 -2.72 74.48 -9.63
N ASP A 271 -2.57 73.17 -9.86
CA ASP A 271 -2.61 72.60 -11.21
C ASP A 271 -4.01 72.63 -11.84
N GLN A 272 -5.06 72.53 -11.01
CA GLN A 272 -6.45 72.65 -11.44
C GLN A 272 -6.83 74.10 -11.76
N ILE A 273 -6.33 75.07 -10.98
CA ILE A 273 -6.51 76.50 -11.27
C ILE A 273 -5.76 76.90 -12.55
N ASN A 274 -4.56 76.33 -12.80
CA ASN A 274 -3.78 76.59 -14.01
C ASN A 274 -4.26 75.83 -15.27
N LYS A 275 -5.14 74.84 -15.13
CA LYS A 275 -5.81 74.14 -16.25
C LYS A 275 -7.18 74.72 -16.61
N GLY A 276 -7.52 75.88 -16.05
CA GLY A 276 -8.77 76.59 -16.30
C GLY A 276 -8.64 77.63 -17.41
N ASP A 277 -9.20 77.27 -18.56
CA ASP A 277 -9.48 78.08 -19.76
C ASP A 277 -8.36 78.23 -20.78
N SER A 278 -8.59 77.66 -21.96
CA SER A 278 -7.84 77.99 -23.18
C SER A 278 -7.98 79.49 -23.46
N ALA A 279 -6.95 80.17 -24.00
CA ALA A 279 -7.01 81.60 -24.34
C ALA A 279 -8.26 81.98 -25.17
N SER A 280 -8.77 81.05 -26.00
CA SER A 280 -10.02 81.18 -26.75
C SER A 280 -11.29 81.32 -25.90
N GLU A 281 -11.36 80.65 -24.74
CA GLU A 281 -12.51 80.72 -23.82
C GLU A 281 -12.48 82.04 -23.04
N LEU A 282 -11.30 82.44 -22.57
CA LEU A 282 -11.09 83.73 -21.88
C LEU A 282 -11.39 84.92 -22.80
N ALA A 283 -11.12 84.79 -24.10
CA ALA A 283 -11.41 85.82 -25.08
C ALA A 283 -12.91 86.09 -25.27
N LYS A 284 -13.80 85.14 -24.94
CA LYS A 284 -15.26 85.31 -25.06
C LYS A 284 -15.85 86.14 -23.92
N LEU A 285 -15.17 86.22 -22.77
CA LEU A 285 -15.65 86.92 -21.59
C LEU A 285 -15.33 88.42 -21.66
N SER A 286 -16.21 89.23 -21.07
CA SER A 286 -15.98 90.66 -20.85
C SER A 286 -15.06 90.91 -19.65
N TRP A 287 -14.54 92.14 -19.53
CA TRP A 287 -13.67 92.51 -18.41
C TRP A 287 -14.31 92.24 -17.05
N ASP A 288 -15.60 92.59 -16.87
CA ASP A 288 -16.29 92.45 -15.59
C ASP A 288 -16.57 90.97 -15.24
N GLU A 289 -16.78 90.12 -16.25
CA GLU A 289 -16.94 88.68 -16.06
C GLU A 289 -15.61 88.02 -15.67
N LEU A 290 -14.51 88.46 -16.27
CA LEU A 290 -13.16 88.02 -15.91
C LEU A 290 -12.78 88.47 -14.49
N ASP A 291 -13.15 89.69 -14.10
CA ASP A 291 -12.92 90.22 -12.75
C ASP A 291 -13.74 89.47 -11.70
N LYS A 292 -15.04 89.27 -11.96
CA LYS A 292 -15.94 88.53 -11.07
C LYS A 292 -15.52 87.08 -10.88
N GLN A 293 -14.89 86.48 -11.89
CA GLN A 293 -14.34 85.13 -11.83
C GLN A 293 -12.91 85.08 -11.27
N GLY A 294 -12.30 86.23 -10.91
CA GLY A 294 -10.93 86.30 -10.39
C GLY A 294 -9.84 85.94 -11.41
N LYS A 295 -10.17 85.91 -12.70
CA LYS A 295 -9.30 85.42 -13.79
C LYS A 295 -8.34 86.49 -14.35
N LEU A 296 -8.50 87.77 -13.95
CA LEU A 296 -7.68 88.87 -14.45
C LEU A 296 -6.19 88.75 -14.10
N ALA A 297 -5.86 88.27 -12.90
CA ALA A 297 -4.47 88.09 -12.48
C ALA A 297 -3.77 86.99 -13.30
N TYR A 298 -4.49 85.90 -13.57
CA TYR A 298 -4.04 84.82 -14.43
C TYR A 298 -3.87 85.29 -15.88
N LEU A 299 -4.86 86.00 -16.43
CA LEU A 299 -4.80 86.53 -17.79
C LEU A 299 -3.63 87.51 -17.97
N LYS A 300 -3.39 88.39 -17.01
CA LYS A 300 -2.26 89.32 -17.04
C LYS A 300 -0.89 88.61 -17.09
N ALA A 301 -0.76 87.49 -16.37
CA ALA A 301 0.50 86.74 -16.28
C ALA A 301 0.74 85.80 -17.47
N ASN A 302 -0.32 85.26 -18.08
CA ASN A 302 -0.22 84.19 -19.09
C ASN A 302 -0.54 84.65 -20.52
N ASP A 303 -1.35 85.71 -20.71
CA ASP A 303 -1.66 86.31 -22.00
C ASP A 303 -1.88 87.82 -21.85
N PHE A 304 -0.77 88.55 -21.73
CA PHE A 304 -0.78 90.00 -21.56
C PHE A 304 -1.44 90.73 -22.74
N THR A 305 -1.38 90.16 -23.95
CA THR A 305 -1.99 90.74 -25.14
C THR A 305 -3.51 90.79 -25.00
N LEU A 306 -4.12 89.64 -24.66
CA LEU A 306 -5.56 89.57 -24.44
C LEU A 306 -5.99 90.37 -23.20
N TYR A 307 -5.17 90.39 -22.15
CA TYR A 307 -5.39 91.27 -20.99
C TYR A 307 -5.44 92.75 -21.39
N ALA A 308 -4.48 93.21 -22.20
CA ALA A 308 -4.40 94.59 -22.65
C ALA A 308 -5.56 94.97 -23.57
N GLU A 309 -5.99 94.07 -24.44
CA GLU A 309 -7.18 94.27 -25.28
C GLU A 309 -8.44 94.48 -24.43
N LYS A 310 -8.67 93.60 -23.45
CA LYS A 310 -9.83 93.70 -22.56
C LYS A 310 -9.76 94.93 -21.64
N PHE A 311 -8.58 95.28 -21.14
CA PHE A 311 -8.36 96.48 -20.31
C PHE A 311 -8.65 97.74 -21.11
N LYS A 312 -8.15 97.82 -22.35
CA LYS A 312 -8.39 98.94 -23.26
C LYS A 312 -9.85 99.05 -23.64
N ALA A 313 -10.54 97.93 -23.91
CA ALA A 313 -11.97 97.92 -24.19
C ALA A 313 -12.81 98.45 -23.02
N LYS A 314 -12.41 98.18 -21.77
CA LYS A 314 -13.14 98.63 -20.58
C LYS A 314 -12.82 100.07 -20.16
N PHE A 315 -11.54 100.45 -20.18
CA PHE A 315 -11.06 101.70 -19.58
C PHE A 315 -10.59 102.74 -20.59
N GLY A 316 -10.62 102.44 -21.89
CA GLY A 316 -10.27 103.37 -22.98
C GLY A 316 -8.80 103.77 -23.04
N LYS A 317 -7.92 103.11 -22.26
CA LYS A 317 -6.48 103.38 -22.21
C LYS A 317 -5.71 102.07 -22.10
N GLU A 318 -4.45 102.09 -22.49
CA GLU A 318 -3.59 100.91 -22.39
C GLU A 318 -3.15 100.67 -20.94
N PRO A 319 -3.03 99.40 -20.51
CA PRO A 319 -2.48 99.11 -19.19
C PRO A 319 -1.00 99.48 -19.15
N ASN A 320 -0.52 99.98 -18.00
CA ASN A 320 0.90 100.27 -17.83
C ASN A 320 1.71 98.99 -18.04
N ALA A 321 2.65 99.02 -18.98
CA ALA A 321 3.59 97.94 -19.21
C ALA A 321 4.53 97.83 -18.00
N ASN A 322 4.48 96.71 -17.29
CA ASN A 322 5.47 96.27 -16.33
C ASN A 322 5.79 94.80 -16.65
#